data_AF-A0A2V7C1G3-F1
#
_entry.id   AF-A0A2V7C1G3-F1
#
_cell.length_a   1.000
_cell.length_b   1.000
_cell.length_c   1.000
_cell.angle_alpha   90.00
_cell.angle_beta   90.00
_cell.angle_gamma   90.00
#
_symmetry.space_group_name_H-M   'P 1'
#
loop_
_entity.id
_entity.type
_entity.pdbx_description
1 polymer ?
#
loop_
_entity_poly.entity_id
_entity_poly.type
_entity_poly.pdbx_seq_one_letter_code
_entity_poly.pdbx_strand_id
1 'polypeptide(L)'
;MADGVDGRGDGTAELRGVARALAETVPQLVDRLSTAKPGRLYRDALELLERPLLGHVLSLTGGNQLRAARLLGLNRNTLRKRCRELHLDLPPSTRRARGAAV
;
A
#
# COMPACT_ATOMS: atom_id res chain seq x y z
N MET A 1 17.09 -38.21 -10.39
CA MET A 1 17.19 -36.93 -11.13
C MET A 1 15.90 -36.80 -11.93
N ALA A 2 14.98 -35.86 -11.71
CA ALA A 2 14.97 -34.63 -10.94
C ALA A 2 13.65 -34.55 -10.15
N ASP A 3 13.71 -34.07 -8.91
CA ASP A 3 12.54 -33.79 -8.08
C ASP A 3 12.07 -32.36 -8.37
N GLY A 4 10.86 -32.24 -8.90
CA GLY A 4 10.20 -30.98 -9.21
C GLY A 4 9.60 -30.39 -7.95
N VAL A 5 10.28 -29.41 -7.35
CA VAL A 5 9.75 -28.67 -6.22
C VAL A 5 8.76 -27.62 -6.72
N ASP A 6 7.49 -27.98 -6.66
CA ASP A 6 6.33 -27.13 -6.93
C ASP A 6 6.18 -26.03 -5.85
N GLY A 7 7.00 -24.97 -5.93
CA GLY A 7 6.89 -23.76 -5.11
C GLY A 7 5.64 -22.90 -5.36
N ARG A 8 4.65 -23.39 -6.11
CA ARG A 8 3.42 -22.67 -6.47
C ARG A 8 2.30 -22.83 -5.43
N GLY A 9 2.39 -23.81 -4.52
CA GLY A 9 1.38 -24.09 -3.49
C GLY A 9 1.46 -23.18 -2.26
N ASP A 10 2.66 -22.71 -1.91
CA ASP A 10 2.94 -22.04 -0.63
C ASP A 10 2.32 -20.63 -0.55
N GLY A 11 2.54 -19.80 -1.58
CA GLY A 11 1.99 -18.44 -1.61
C GLY A 11 0.46 -18.38 -1.56
N THR A 12 -0.23 -19.42 -2.05
CA THR A 12 -1.69 -19.50 -1.93
C THR A 12 -2.15 -19.81 -0.50
N ALA A 13 -1.36 -20.59 0.24
CA ALA A 13 -1.63 -20.90 1.65
C ALA A 13 -1.37 -19.68 2.53
N GLU A 14 -0.27 -18.96 2.31
CA GLU A 14 0.05 -17.72 3.01
C GLU A 14 -1.02 -16.65 2.79
N LEU A 15 -1.42 -16.41 1.53
CA LEU A 15 -2.49 -15.45 1.20
C LEU A 15 -3.83 -15.82 1.85
N ARG A 16 -4.17 -17.12 1.92
CA ARG A 16 -5.36 -17.59 2.66
C ARG A 16 -5.25 -17.32 4.15
N GLY A 17 -4.06 -17.49 4.74
CA GLY A 17 -3.79 -17.14 6.13
C GLY A 17 -4.04 -15.65 6.40
N VAL A 18 -3.51 -14.78 5.54
CA VAL A 18 -3.75 -13.32 5.63
C VAL A 18 -5.23 -12.99 5.47
N ALA A 19 -5.92 -13.60 4.49
CA ALA A 19 -7.34 -13.37 4.27
C ALA A 19 -8.18 -13.77 5.49
N ARG A 20 -7.83 -14.89 6.15
CA ARG A 20 -8.48 -15.31 7.40
C ARG A 20 -8.24 -14.31 8.52
N ALA A 21 -7.00 -13.87 8.72
CA ALA A 21 -6.67 -12.89 9.76
C ALA A 21 -7.43 -11.56 9.54
N LEU A 22 -7.57 -11.11 8.29
CA LEU A 22 -8.38 -9.95 7.95
C LEU A 22 -9.86 -10.19 8.26
N ALA A 23 -10.42 -11.34 7.91
CA ALA A 23 -11.82 -11.67 8.19
C ALA A 23 -12.14 -11.68 9.69
N GLU A 24 -11.18 -12.11 10.53
CA GLU A 24 -11.30 -12.10 11.99
C GLU A 24 -11.14 -10.68 12.57
N THR A 25 -10.30 -9.84 11.96
CA THR A 25 -9.95 -8.50 12.47
C THR A 25 -10.92 -7.41 12.03
N VAL A 26 -11.45 -7.47 10.81
CA VAL A 26 -12.31 -6.43 10.22
C VAL A 26 -13.56 -6.12 11.05
N PRO A 27 -14.29 -7.10 11.64
CA PRO A 27 -15.43 -6.80 12.51
C PRO A 27 -15.03 -5.91 13.70
N GLN A 28 -13.92 -6.24 14.37
CA GLN A 28 -13.42 -5.45 15.51
C GLN A 28 -13.03 -4.03 15.08
N LEU A 29 -12.48 -3.89 13.87
CA LEU A 29 -12.18 -2.57 13.30
C LEU A 29 -13.46 -1.76 13.07
N VAL A 30 -14.50 -2.39 12.53
CA VAL A 30 -15.79 -1.74 12.26
C VAL A 30 -16.44 -1.26 13.56
N ASP A 31 -16.45 -2.07 14.61
CA ASP A 31 -17.01 -1.70 15.92
C ASP A 31 -16.28 -0.47 16.51
N ARG A 32 -14.95 -0.43 16.38
CA ARG A 32 -14.13 0.69 16.88
C ARG A 32 -14.33 1.97 16.07
N LEU A 33 -14.44 1.88 14.75
CA LEU A 33 -14.56 3.06 13.89
C LEU A 33 -15.98 3.61 13.84
N SER A 34 -17.00 2.74 13.93
CA SER A 34 -18.41 3.14 13.90
C SER A 34 -18.81 3.99 15.10
N THR A 35 -18.20 3.75 16.26
CA THR A 35 -18.44 4.52 17.49
C THR A 35 -17.78 5.91 17.50
N ALA A 36 -16.73 6.11 16.69
CA ALA A 36 -15.96 7.35 16.72
C ALA A 36 -16.61 8.49 15.91
N LYS A 37 -17.00 8.24 14.65
CA LYS A 37 -17.51 9.27 13.72
C LYS A 37 -18.54 8.68 12.73
N PRO A 38 -19.83 8.98 12.90
CA PRO A 38 -20.87 8.56 11.96
C PRO A 38 -20.55 9.00 10.52
N GLY A 39 -20.77 8.12 9.54
CA GLY A 39 -20.59 8.41 8.12
C GLY A 39 -19.14 8.42 7.61
N ARG A 40 -18.12 8.19 8.46
CA ARG A 40 -16.70 8.13 8.03
C ARG A 40 -16.09 6.73 8.03
N LEU A 41 -16.82 5.73 8.52
CA LEU A 41 -16.37 4.34 8.66
C LEU A 41 -15.59 3.82 7.44
N TYR A 42 -16.20 3.86 6.25
CA TYR A 42 -15.58 3.34 5.03
C TYR A 42 -14.26 4.06 4.71
N ARG A 43 -14.26 5.38 4.81
CA ARG A 43 -13.08 6.20 4.51
C ARG A 43 -11.96 5.90 5.53
N ASP A 44 -12.28 5.88 6.81
CA ASP A 44 -11.28 5.69 7.87
C ASP A 44 -10.69 4.26 7.82
N ALA A 45 -11.51 3.25 7.52
CA ALA A 45 -11.05 1.88 7.27
C ALA A 45 -10.14 1.80 6.03
N LEU A 46 -10.52 2.49 4.95
CA LEU A 46 -9.72 2.52 3.72
C LEU A 46 -8.38 3.24 3.93
N GLU A 47 -8.35 4.34 4.68
CA GLU A 47 -7.10 5.03 5.02
C GLU A 47 -6.16 4.15 5.86
N LEU A 48 -6.71 3.35 6.80
CA LEU A 48 -5.93 2.41 7.61
C LEU A 48 -5.28 1.30 6.77
N LEU A 49 -5.98 0.81 5.73
CA LEU A 49 -5.43 -0.18 4.82
C LEU A 49 -4.40 0.42 3.84
N GLU A 50 -4.72 1.59 3.28
CA GLU A 50 -3.89 2.18 2.23
C GLU A 50 -2.57 2.76 2.75
N ARG A 51 -2.54 3.35 3.94
CA ARG A 51 -1.29 3.90 4.52
C ARG A 51 -0.13 2.89 4.51
N PRO A 52 -0.26 1.68 5.08
CA PRO A 52 0.81 0.69 5.06
C PRO A 52 1.07 0.14 3.66
N LEU A 53 0.03 -0.10 2.85
CA LEU A 53 0.19 -0.62 1.48
C LEU A 53 1.02 0.34 0.60
N LEU A 54 0.60 1.60 0.54
CA LEU A 54 1.24 2.62 -0.27
C LEU A 54 2.63 2.96 0.27
N GLY A 55 2.79 3.08 1.59
CA GLY A 55 4.08 3.31 2.23
C GLY A 55 5.10 2.21 1.95
N HIS A 56 4.69 0.95 2.00
CA HIS A 56 5.56 -0.19 1.70
C HIS A 56 6.01 -0.18 0.24
N VAL A 57 5.08 0.01 -0.71
CA VAL A 57 5.43 0.03 -2.14
C VAL A 57 6.29 1.24 -2.51
N LEU A 58 6.05 2.41 -1.91
CA LEU A 58 6.93 3.56 -2.08
C LEU A 58 8.34 3.26 -1.57
N SER A 59 8.47 2.61 -0.43
CA SER A 59 9.77 2.20 0.13
C SER A 59 10.50 1.20 -0.78
N LEU A 60 9.80 0.16 -1.25
CA LEU A 60 10.32 -0.84 -2.20
C LEU A 60 10.84 -0.22 -3.50
N THR A 61 10.27 0.92 -3.90
CA THR A 61 10.64 1.63 -5.14
C THR A 61 11.58 2.80 -4.90
N GLY A 62 12.09 2.99 -3.69
CA GLY A 62 12.96 4.12 -3.32
C GLY A 62 12.28 5.48 -3.51
N GLY A 63 10.97 5.55 -3.30
CA GLY A 63 10.17 6.76 -3.50
C GLY A 63 9.82 7.07 -4.96
N ASN A 64 10.18 6.20 -5.91
CA ASN A 64 9.84 6.40 -7.31
C ASN A 64 8.35 6.16 -7.56
N GLN A 65 7.56 7.22 -7.48
CA GLN A 65 6.10 7.18 -7.65
C GLN A 65 5.64 6.54 -8.96
N LEU A 66 6.39 6.68 -10.06
CA LEU A 66 6.00 6.06 -11.33
C LEU A 66 6.14 4.53 -11.26
N ARG A 67 7.23 4.04 -10.66
CA ARG A 67 7.42 2.59 -10.44
C ARG A 67 6.42 2.05 -9.43
N ALA A 68 6.20 2.77 -8.33
CA ALA A 68 5.20 2.42 -7.31
C ALA A 68 3.80 2.32 -7.92
N ALA A 69 3.39 3.32 -8.72
CA ALA A 69 2.09 3.32 -9.37
C ALA A 69 1.92 2.15 -10.33
N ARG A 70 2.97 1.79 -11.08
CA ARG A 70 2.96 0.60 -11.95
C ARG A 70 2.82 -0.70 -11.14
N LEU A 71 3.55 -0.84 -10.03
CA LEU A 71 3.47 -2.03 -9.18
C LEU A 71 2.07 -2.17 -8.54
N LEU A 72 1.47 -1.06 -8.13
CA LEU A 72 0.13 -1.02 -7.54
C LEU A 72 -0.99 -1.15 -8.60
N GLY A 73 -0.69 -1.06 -9.90
CA GLY A 73 -1.71 -1.02 -10.94
C GLY A 73 -2.56 0.26 -10.94
N LEU A 74 -2.02 1.36 -10.40
CA LEU A 74 -2.72 2.64 -10.26
C LEU A 74 -2.21 3.67 -11.26
N ASN A 75 -3.06 4.65 -11.57
CA ASN A 75 -2.59 5.88 -12.21
C ASN A 75 -1.67 6.66 -11.24
N ARG A 76 -0.50 7.14 -11.71
CA ARG A 76 0.44 7.94 -10.91
C ARG A 76 -0.19 9.20 -10.31
N ASN A 77 -1.16 9.81 -10.99
CA ASN A 77 -1.91 10.94 -10.45
C ASN A 77 -2.77 10.54 -9.25
N THR A 78 -3.41 9.37 -9.33
CA THR A 78 -4.17 8.78 -8.22
C THR A 78 -3.23 8.49 -7.04
N LEU A 79 -2.11 7.80 -7.27
CA LEU A 79 -1.12 7.54 -6.23
C LEU A 79 -0.66 8.85 -5.55
N ARG A 80 -0.29 9.88 -6.33
CA ARG A 80 0.12 11.19 -5.79
C ARG A 80 -1.00 11.86 -4.99
N LYS A 81 -2.27 11.73 -5.40
CA LYS A 81 -3.42 12.27 -4.66
C LYS A 81 -3.57 11.53 -3.32
N ARG A 82 -3.59 10.20 -3.33
CA ARG A 82 -3.71 9.38 -2.11
C ARG A 82 -2.55 9.60 -1.14
N CYS A 83 -1.31 9.69 -1.62
CA CYS A 83 -0.17 9.98 -0.74
C CYS A 83 -0.30 11.33 -0.02
N ARG A 84 -0.84 12.36 -0.70
CA ARG A 84 -1.09 13.68 -0.09
C ARG A 84 -2.21 13.62 0.94
N GLU A 85 -3.31 12.94 0.62
CA GLU A 85 -4.45 12.75 1.54
C GLU A 85 -4.05 11.97 2.80
N LEU A 86 -3.16 10.99 2.64
CA LEU A 86 -2.68 10.15 3.74
C LEU A 86 -1.45 10.73 4.46
N HIS A 87 -0.98 11.92 4.05
CA HIS A 87 0.23 12.54 4.61
C HIS A 87 1.45 11.61 4.61
N LEU A 88 1.62 10.83 3.53
CA LEU A 88 2.81 9.99 3.37
C LEU A 88 3.97 10.86 2.90
N ASP A 89 5.07 10.84 3.65
CA ASP A 89 6.31 11.53 3.30
C ASP A 89 6.87 10.95 2.00
N LEU A 90 6.59 11.63 0.90
CA LEU A 90 7.19 11.35 -0.38
C LEU A 90 8.60 11.93 -0.31
N PRO A 91 9.68 11.15 -0.54
CA PRO A 91 11.00 11.74 -0.64
C PRO A 91 10.94 12.83 -1.72
N PRO A 92 11.56 14.00 -1.49
CA PRO A 92 11.47 15.11 -2.41
C PRO A 92 11.86 14.61 -3.78
N SER A 93 11.01 14.85 -4.78
CA SER A 93 11.32 14.58 -6.18
C SER A 93 12.67 15.23 -6.43
N THR A 94 13.74 14.44 -6.53
CA THR A 94 15.06 14.94 -6.88
C THR A 94 14.95 15.42 -8.31
N ARG A 95 14.47 16.65 -8.50
CA ARG A 95 14.70 17.42 -9.71
C ARG A 95 16.21 17.45 -9.81
N ARG A 96 16.75 16.68 -10.76
CA ARG A 96 18.17 16.59 -11.07
C ARG A 96 18.82 17.95 -10.82
N ALA A 97 19.67 18.03 -9.78
CA ALA A 97 20.75 18.99 -9.77
C ALA A 97 21.72 18.54 -10.89
N ARG A 98 21.39 18.88 -12.14
CA ARG A 98 22.30 18.85 -13.28
C ARG A 98 21.98 20.09 -14.11
N GLY A 99 22.85 21.08 -14.01
CA GLY A 99 22.73 22.37 -14.69
C GLY A 99 23.10 23.58 -13.83
N ALA A 100 24.09 23.44 -12.94
CA ALA A 100 24.80 24.56 -12.33
C ALA A 100 26.26 24.13 -12.20
N ALA A 101 26.93 24.04 -13.35
CA ALA A 101 28.37 24.11 -13.44
C ALA A 101 28.62 25.00 -14.67
N VAL A 102 29.21 26.15 -14.37
CA VAL A 102 29.63 27.20 -15.29
C VAL A 102 30.74 26.68 -16.20
#